data_AF-A0A562NX41-F1
#
_entry.id   AF-A0A562NX41-F1
#
_cell.length_a   1.000
_cell.length_b   1.000
_cell.length_c   1.000
_cell.angle_alpha   90.00
_cell.angle_beta   90.00
_cell.angle_gamma   90.00
#
_symmetry.space_group_name_H-M   'P 1'
#
loop_
_entity.id
_entity.type
_entity.pdbx_description
1 polymer ?
#
loop_
_entity_poly.entity_id
_entity_poly.type
_entity_poly.pdbx_seq_one_letter_code
_entity_poly.pdbx_strand_id
1 'polypeptide(L)'
;MEKPGHLGLSAAMQMPILTGRLHLGGRIVDVADFYLPFDKAANFPWKDHALWFYSQMMRWGDVDHSRVNAEIALGSYRPDLYREALKPLGVALPAANAKVEGALTKTTPVGSARASLVLGPDGFFDGKVFDPEALDLASLGAGGEKSRT
;
A
#
# COMPACT_ATOMS: atom_id res chain seq x y z
N MET A 1 -7.96 -6.44 -21.57
CA MET A 1 -8.96 -7.39 -21.02
C MET A 1 -10.28 -7.34 -21.82
N GLU A 2 -10.22 -7.50 -23.14
CA GLU A 2 -11.38 -7.25 -24.03
C GLU A 2 -12.32 -8.44 -24.24
N LYS A 3 -11.87 -9.65 -23.88
CA LYS A 3 -12.63 -10.87 -24.15
C LYS A 3 -13.81 -11.01 -23.17
N PRO A 4 -14.92 -11.68 -23.55
CA PRO A 4 -16.08 -11.91 -22.69
C PRO A 4 -15.81 -12.66 -21.37
N GLY A 5 -14.71 -13.41 -21.28
CA GLY A 5 -14.26 -14.04 -20.02
C GLY A 5 -13.44 -13.11 -19.11
N HIS A 6 -13.33 -11.83 -19.45
CA HIS A 6 -12.66 -10.78 -18.66
C HIS A 6 -13.61 -9.58 -18.57
N LEU A 7 -13.11 -8.35 -18.68
CA LEU A 7 -13.94 -7.15 -18.61
C LEU A 7 -14.91 -6.99 -19.79
N GLY A 8 -14.64 -7.62 -20.95
CA GLY A 8 -15.48 -7.46 -22.14
C GLY A 8 -15.52 -6.03 -22.73
N LEU A 9 -14.61 -5.16 -22.27
CA LEU A 9 -14.52 -3.75 -22.67
C LEU A 9 -13.54 -3.60 -23.83
N SER A 10 -13.70 -2.60 -24.70
CA SER A 10 -12.69 -2.34 -25.74
C SER A 10 -11.35 -1.88 -25.15
N ALA A 11 -10.26 -2.09 -25.88
CA ALA A 11 -8.93 -1.64 -25.51
C ALA A 11 -8.89 -0.13 -25.49
N ALA A 12 -9.57 0.54 -26.41
CA ALA A 12 -9.67 2.00 -26.42
C ALA A 12 -10.17 2.57 -25.07
N MET A 13 -11.07 1.87 -24.37
CA MET A 13 -11.51 2.27 -23.03
C MET A 13 -10.49 1.96 -21.92
N GLN A 14 -9.65 0.93 -22.10
CA GLN A 14 -8.71 0.46 -21.08
C GLN A 14 -7.33 1.11 -21.19
N MET A 15 -6.87 1.41 -22.41
CA MET A 15 -5.52 1.90 -22.66
C MET A 15 -5.19 3.20 -21.91
N PRO A 16 -6.09 4.19 -21.75
CA PRO A 16 -5.79 5.39 -20.98
C PRO A 16 -5.27 5.09 -19.56
N ILE A 17 -5.94 4.21 -18.82
CA ILE A 17 -5.54 3.86 -17.45
C ILE A 17 -4.32 2.94 -17.38
N LEU A 18 -4.12 2.08 -18.40
CA LEU A 18 -2.97 1.17 -18.42
C LEU A 18 -1.68 1.86 -18.88
N THR A 19 -1.79 2.98 -19.58
CA THR A 19 -0.65 3.75 -20.10
C THR A 19 -0.38 5.04 -19.35
N GLY A 20 -1.30 5.47 -18.48
CA GLY A 20 -1.24 6.77 -17.80
C GLY A 20 -1.57 7.96 -18.71
N ARG A 21 -2.04 7.74 -19.94
CA ARG A 21 -2.45 8.80 -20.86
C ARG A 21 -3.93 9.12 -20.66
N LEU A 22 -4.22 10.00 -19.70
CA LEU A 22 -5.58 10.24 -19.19
C LEU A 22 -6.26 11.43 -19.87
N HIS A 23 -7.58 11.33 -20.04
CA HIS A 23 -8.43 12.43 -20.46
C HIS A 23 -8.97 13.17 -19.22
N LEU A 24 -8.42 14.34 -18.89
CA LEU A 24 -8.74 15.11 -17.69
C LEU A 24 -9.13 16.54 -18.05
N GLY A 25 -10.34 16.97 -17.70
CA GLY A 25 -10.80 18.35 -17.92
C GLY A 25 -10.73 18.80 -19.38
N GLY A 26 -11.07 17.91 -20.34
CA GLY A 26 -11.09 18.21 -21.77
C GLY A 26 -9.73 18.13 -22.49
N ARG A 27 -8.64 17.77 -21.80
CA ARG A 27 -7.30 17.58 -22.38
C ARG A 27 -6.76 16.19 -22.11
N ILE A 28 -5.78 15.77 -22.90
CA ILE A 28 -5.01 14.55 -22.67
C ILE A 28 -3.76 14.91 -21.88
N VAL A 29 -3.50 14.19 -20.80
CA VAL A 29 -2.35 14.37 -19.91
C VAL A 29 -1.63 13.04 -19.75
N ASP A 30 -0.32 13.03 -19.96
CA ASP A 30 0.53 11.89 -19.64
C ASP A 30 0.94 11.96 -18.17
N VAL A 31 0.52 10.97 -17.38
CA VAL A 31 0.83 10.84 -15.96
C VAL A 31 1.83 9.72 -15.78
N ALA A 32 3.08 10.10 -15.50
CA ALA A 32 4.13 9.13 -15.19
C ALA A 32 3.73 8.28 -13.98
N ASP A 33 4.15 7.01 -13.99
CA ASP A 33 3.93 6.07 -12.88
C ASP A 33 2.45 5.84 -12.49
N PHE A 34 1.49 6.21 -13.34
CA PHE A 34 0.06 6.08 -13.04
C PHE A 34 -0.37 4.63 -12.76
N TYR A 35 0.19 3.67 -13.50
CA TYR A 35 -0.05 2.25 -13.29
C TYR A 35 1.29 1.50 -13.25
N LEU A 36 1.69 1.07 -12.05
CA LEU A 36 2.92 0.33 -11.79
C LEU A 36 2.60 -1.04 -11.19
N PRO A 37 2.59 -2.12 -11.99
CA PRO A 37 2.20 -3.44 -11.48
C PRO A 37 3.30 -4.14 -10.68
N PHE A 38 4.59 -3.86 -10.95
CA PHE A 38 5.70 -4.61 -10.35
C PHE A 38 6.90 -3.76 -9.91
N ASP A 39 7.05 -2.54 -10.43
CA ASP A 39 8.18 -1.69 -10.08
C ASP A 39 8.01 -1.05 -8.69
N LYS A 40 9.12 -0.56 -8.11
CA LYS A 40 9.15 0.20 -6.85
C LYS A 40 8.52 -0.53 -5.65
N ALA A 41 8.55 -1.87 -5.68
CA ALA A 41 7.90 -2.73 -4.69
C ALA A 41 6.40 -2.45 -4.50
N ALA A 42 5.69 -2.03 -5.56
CA ALA A 42 4.27 -1.70 -5.53
C ALA A 42 3.37 -2.86 -5.06
N ASN A 43 3.79 -4.10 -5.30
CA ASN A 43 3.05 -5.31 -4.94
C ASN A 43 3.48 -5.92 -3.60
N PHE A 44 4.49 -5.36 -2.94
CA PHE A 44 4.93 -5.86 -1.65
C PHE A 44 3.88 -5.50 -0.58
N PRO A 45 3.44 -6.44 0.28
CA PRO A 45 2.42 -6.18 1.29
C PRO A 45 3.02 -5.46 2.51
N TRP A 46 3.24 -4.16 2.33
CA TRP A 46 3.68 -3.18 3.34
C TRP A 46 2.71 -3.12 4.55
N LYS A 47 3.20 -3.38 5.76
CA LYS A 47 2.38 -3.43 6.99
C LYS A 47 1.92 -2.05 7.46
N ASP A 48 2.66 -1.02 7.14
CA ASP A 48 2.26 0.39 7.29
C ASP A 48 1.05 0.76 6.45
N HIS A 49 0.88 0.22 5.24
CA HIS A 49 -0.38 0.39 4.49
C HIS A 49 -1.57 -0.18 5.28
N ALA A 50 -1.41 -1.35 5.90
CA ALA A 50 -2.45 -1.96 6.73
C ALA A 50 -2.84 -1.05 7.91
N LEU A 51 -1.84 -0.48 8.59
CA LEU A 51 -2.06 0.45 9.70
C LEU A 51 -2.61 1.80 9.23
N TRP A 52 -2.26 2.26 8.02
CA TRP A 52 -2.82 3.47 7.44
C TRP A 52 -4.33 3.30 7.18
N PHE A 53 -4.73 2.22 6.50
CA PHE A 53 -6.16 1.91 6.30
C PHE A 53 -6.91 1.78 7.62
N TYR A 54 -6.34 1.06 8.59
CA TYR A 54 -6.89 0.96 9.94
C TYR A 54 -7.08 2.34 10.58
N SER A 55 -6.08 3.22 10.48
CA SER A 55 -6.17 4.59 11.01
C SER A 55 -7.28 5.41 10.36
N GLN A 56 -7.55 5.21 9.06
CA GLN A 56 -8.63 5.90 8.37
C GLN A 56 -9.99 5.36 8.81
N MET A 57 -10.13 4.05 9.02
CA MET A 57 -11.34 3.44 9.58
C MET A 57 -11.61 3.94 11.00
N MET A 58 -10.58 4.08 11.85
CA MET A 58 -10.74 4.70 13.18
C MET A 58 -11.18 6.16 13.06
N ARG A 59 -10.54 6.93 12.18
CA ARG A 59 -10.84 8.36 11.96
C ARG A 59 -12.30 8.58 11.57
N TRP A 60 -12.89 7.66 10.81
CA TRP A 60 -14.28 7.73 10.36
C TRP A 60 -15.27 6.98 11.26
N GLY A 61 -14.79 6.35 12.34
CA GLY A 61 -15.63 5.66 13.33
C GLY A 61 -16.12 4.28 12.90
N ASP A 62 -15.51 3.67 11.87
CA ASP A 62 -15.87 2.33 11.40
C ASP A 62 -15.42 1.24 12.38
N VAL A 63 -14.33 1.49 13.12
CA VAL A 63 -13.75 0.56 14.10
C VAL A 63 -13.19 1.31 15.31
N ASP A 64 -13.19 0.64 16.46
CA ASP A 64 -12.58 1.16 17.67
C ASP A 64 -11.04 1.17 17.57
N HIS A 65 -10.43 2.18 18.21
CA HIS A 65 -9.00 2.21 18.47
C HIS A 65 -8.66 1.19 19.56
N SER A 66 -8.14 0.04 19.16
CA SER A 66 -7.80 -1.06 20.05
C SER A 66 -6.62 -1.84 19.53
N ARG A 67 -5.85 -2.42 20.46
CA ARG A 67 -4.70 -3.28 20.13
C ARG A 67 -5.11 -4.48 19.28
N VAL A 68 -6.25 -5.09 19.59
CA VAL A 68 -6.77 -6.27 18.87
C VAL A 68 -7.07 -5.94 17.41
N ASN A 69 -7.75 -4.82 17.14
CA ASN A 69 -8.06 -4.41 15.77
C ASN A 69 -6.80 -4.07 14.98
N ALA A 70 -5.83 -3.40 15.61
CA ALA A 70 -4.55 -3.10 14.98
C ALA A 70 -3.76 -4.38 14.64
N GLU A 71 -3.77 -5.39 15.52
CA GLU A 71 -3.15 -6.69 15.27
C GLU A 71 -3.83 -7.44 14.12
N ILE A 72 -5.17 -7.39 14.02
CA ILE A 72 -5.92 -7.94 12.88
C ILE A 72 -5.50 -7.26 11.57
N ALA A 73 -5.42 -5.92 11.56
CA ALA A 73 -4.97 -5.18 10.39
C ALA A 73 -3.54 -5.58 9.98
N LEU A 74 -2.60 -5.61 10.93
CA LEU A 74 -1.22 -6.03 10.70
C LEU A 74 -1.10 -7.48 10.24
N GLY A 75 -1.97 -8.37 10.71
CA GLY A 75 -2.00 -9.79 10.34
C GLY A 75 -2.55 -10.03 8.94
N SER A 76 -3.32 -9.09 8.41
CA SER A 76 -3.90 -9.17 7.06
C SER A 76 -2.87 -8.94 5.95
N TYR A 77 -1.71 -8.36 6.29
CA TYR A 77 -0.59 -8.14 5.36
C TYR A 77 0.56 -9.09 5.73
N ARG A 78 0.88 -10.01 4.81
CA ARG A 78 1.82 -11.14 5.03
C ARG A 78 3.09 -11.05 4.20
N PRO A 79 4.00 -10.10 4.48
CA PRO A 79 5.26 -9.97 3.75
C PRO A 79 6.22 -11.15 3.98
N ASP A 80 6.02 -11.91 5.05
CA ASP A 80 6.69 -13.18 5.31
C ASP A 80 6.31 -14.24 4.26
N LEU A 81 5.00 -14.48 4.02
CA LEU A 81 4.55 -15.43 2.98
C LEU A 81 4.96 -14.96 1.58
N TYR A 82 4.88 -13.65 1.33
CA TYR A 82 5.28 -13.06 0.05
C TYR A 82 6.77 -13.31 -0.23
N ARG A 83 7.64 -13.11 0.76
CA ARG A 83 9.08 -13.41 0.64
C ARG A 83 9.36 -14.90 0.50
N GLU A 84 8.66 -15.74 1.25
CA GLU A 84 8.80 -17.20 1.15
C GLU A 84 8.49 -17.69 -0.26
N ALA A 85 7.36 -17.25 -0.83
CA ALA A 85 6.93 -17.64 -2.17
C ALA A 85 7.90 -17.17 -3.28
N LEU A 86 8.51 -15.99 -3.13
CA LEU A 86 9.40 -15.42 -4.14
C LEU A 86 10.88 -15.76 -3.94
N LYS A 87 11.25 -16.34 -2.80
CA LYS A 87 12.63 -16.76 -2.49
C LYS A 87 13.27 -17.61 -3.61
N PRO A 88 12.58 -18.58 -4.24
CA PRO A 88 13.16 -19.37 -5.33
C PRO A 88 13.46 -18.55 -6.59
N LEU A 89 12.77 -17.43 -6.81
CA LEU A 89 12.93 -16.59 -8.00
C LEU A 89 14.12 -15.64 -7.90
N GLY A 90 14.74 -15.49 -6.72
CA GLY A 90 15.93 -14.66 -6.54
C GLY A 90 15.71 -13.15 -6.72
N VAL A 91 14.46 -12.69 -6.71
CA VAL A 91 14.12 -11.27 -6.89
C VAL A 91 14.51 -10.42 -5.67
N ALA A 92 14.80 -9.13 -5.90
CA ALA A 92 15.05 -8.16 -4.84
C ALA A 92 13.74 -7.90 -4.07
N LEU A 93 13.77 -8.06 -2.75
CA LEU A 93 12.61 -7.84 -1.89
C LEU A 93 12.99 -6.94 -0.73
N PRO A 94 12.11 -6.01 -0.31
CA PRO A 94 12.33 -5.21 0.88
C PRO A 94 12.72 -6.07 2.08
N ALA A 95 13.70 -5.63 2.87
CA ALA A 95 14.00 -6.25 4.16
C ALA A 95 13.04 -5.76 5.25
N ALA A 96 12.66 -4.48 5.21
CA ALA A 96 11.69 -3.88 6.11
C ALA A 96 10.26 -4.41 5.85
N ASN A 97 9.40 -4.25 6.85
CA ASN A 97 7.97 -4.56 6.75
C ASN A 97 7.10 -3.30 6.66
N ALA A 98 7.66 -2.15 7.03
CA ALA A 98 6.96 -0.88 7.13
C ALA A 98 7.92 0.27 6.83
N LYS A 99 7.37 1.39 6.38
CA LYS A 99 8.03 2.68 6.27
C LYS A 99 7.13 3.77 6.88
N VAL A 100 7.64 4.99 6.87
CA VAL A 100 6.86 6.18 7.18
C VAL A 100 6.26 6.68 5.86
N GLU A 101 4.94 6.57 5.73
CA GLU A 101 4.24 6.89 4.49
C GLU A 101 4.16 8.40 4.25
N GLY A 102 4.49 8.83 3.04
CA GLY A 102 4.55 10.24 2.66
C GLY A 102 5.88 10.93 2.95
N ALA A 103 6.85 10.23 3.56
CA ALA A 103 8.17 10.77 3.85
C ALA A 103 9.12 10.74 2.64
N LEU A 104 8.85 9.90 1.63
CA LEU A 104 9.71 9.79 0.46
C LEU A 104 9.29 10.84 -0.57
N THR A 105 10.10 11.88 -0.72
CA THR A 105 9.91 12.93 -1.74
C THR A 105 10.66 12.65 -3.04
N LYS A 106 11.57 11.67 -3.02
CA LYS A 106 12.39 11.26 -4.16
C LYS A 106 12.62 9.76 -4.15
N THR A 107 12.99 9.24 -5.31
CA THR A 107 13.48 7.88 -5.51
C THR A 107 14.59 7.54 -4.51
N THR A 108 14.37 6.52 -3.68
CA THR A 108 15.22 6.20 -2.52
C THR A 108 15.66 4.74 -2.54
N PRO A 109 16.97 4.45 -2.57
CA PRO A 109 17.48 3.09 -2.42
C PRO A 109 17.17 2.54 -1.04
N VAL A 110 16.72 1.29 -0.96
CA VAL A 110 16.45 0.60 0.31
C VAL A 110 17.16 -0.74 0.38
N GLY A 111 17.45 -1.17 1.61
CA GLY A 111 18.05 -2.48 1.87
C GLY A 111 17.15 -3.61 1.36
N SER A 112 17.74 -4.51 0.57
CA SER A 112 17.10 -5.72 0.07
C SER A 112 18.03 -6.92 0.28
N ALA A 113 17.45 -8.12 0.36
CA ALA A 113 18.20 -9.32 0.72
C ALA A 113 19.28 -9.75 -0.30
N ARG A 114 19.15 -9.37 -1.60
CA ARG A 114 20.03 -9.88 -2.68
C ARG A 114 20.37 -8.90 -3.80
N ALA A 115 19.69 -7.77 -3.95
CA ALA A 115 19.90 -6.82 -5.05
C ALA A 115 19.52 -5.38 -4.66
N SER A 116 19.82 -4.38 -5.49
CA SER A 116 19.38 -3.01 -5.23
C SER A 116 17.87 -2.89 -5.44
N LEU A 117 17.14 -2.47 -4.40
CA LEU A 117 15.73 -2.09 -4.50
C LEU A 117 15.62 -0.58 -4.32
N VAL A 118 14.72 0.02 -5.08
CA VAL A 118 14.48 1.46 -5.07
C VAL A 118 12.99 1.69 -4.85
N LEU A 119 12.66 2.53 -3.87
CA LEU A 119 11.29 3.00 -3.64
C LEU A 119 11.07 4.33 -4.35
N GLY A 120 9.85 4.56 -4.84
CA GLY A 120 9.44 5.84 -5.41
C GLY A 120 9.01 6.85 -4.35
N PRO A 121 8.74 8.11 -4.76
CA PRO A 121 8.04 9.06 -3.92
C PRO A 121 6.64 8.55 -3.53
N ASP A 122 6.22 8.81 -2.29
CA ASP A 122 4.95 8.34 -1.72
C ASP A 122 4.14 9.44 -1.00
N GLY A 123 4.47 10.70 -1.27
CA GLY A 123 3.83 11.87 -0.67
C GLY A 123 2.31 11.93 -0.85
N PHE A 124 1.58 12.22 0.23
CA PHE A 124 0.17 12.60 0.17
C PHE A 124 0.02 14.01 -0.45
N PHE A 125 -1.11 14.26 -1.12
CA PHE A 125 -1.37 15.57 -1.76
C PHE A 125 -1.40 16.76 -0.80
N ASP A 126 -1.71 16.53 0.47
CA ASP A 126 -1.72 17.57 1.51
C ASP A 126 -0.38 17.69 2.25
N GLY A 127 0.65 16.96 1.81
CA GLY A 127 2.00 16.98 2.39
C GLY A 127 2.10 16.38 3.78
N LYS A 128 1.03 15.76 4.29
CA LYS A 128 1.11 15.04 5.57
C LYS A 128 1.94 13.78 5.44
N VAL A 129 2.33 13.27 6.59
CA VAL A 129 3.08 12.03 6.75
C VAL A 129 2.30 11.14 7.70
N PHE A 130 2.32 9.83 7.46
CA PHE A 130 1.80 8.83 8.37
C PHE A 130 2.94 7.99 8.94
N ASP A 131 3.16 8.14 10.24
CA ASP A 131 4.05 7.30 11.02
C ASP A 131 3.22 6.22 11.73
N PRO A 132 3.38 4.93 11.39
CA PRO A 132 2.66 3.84 12.05
C PRO A 132 2.93 3.76 13.56
N GLU A 133 4.10 4.23 14.03
CA GLU A 133 4.44 4.22 15.46
C GLU A 133 3.62 5.26 16.26
N ALA A 134 3.11 6.31 15.59
CA ALA A 134 2.29 7.33 16.22
C ALA A 134 0.88 6.85 16.63
N LEU A 135 0.47 5.65 16.23
CA LEU A 135 -0.81 5.05 16.65
C LEU A 135 -0.82 4.59 18.12
N ASP A 136 0.33 4.65 18.81
CA ASP A 136 0.54 4.35 20.22
C ASP A 136 -0.22 3.10 20.70
N LEU A 137 -0.04 1.99 19.96
CA LEU A 137 -0.71 0.73 20.25
C LEU A 137 -0.27 0.12 21.59
N ALA A 138 0.85 0.57 22.14
CA ALA A 138 1.40 0.09 23.41
C ALA A 138 0.65 0.64 24.62
N SER A 139 0.05 1.84 24.53
CA SER A 139 -0.77 2.40 25.60
C SER A 139 -2.20 1.86 25.64
N LEU A 140 -2.63 1.17 24.57
CA LEU A 140 -3.93 0.52 24.51
C LEU A 140 -3.92 -0.82 25.26
N GLY A 141 -4.77 -0.94 26.28
CA GLY A 141 -5.03 -2.23 26.93
C GLY A 141 -5.59 -3.26 25.94
N ALA A 142 -5.47 -4.55 26.27
CA ALA A 142 -6.16 -5.61 25.53
C ALA A 142 -7.68 -5.35 25.64
N GLY A 143 -8.28 -4.82 24.58
CA GLY A 143 -9.67 -4.35 24.59
C GLY A 143 -10.63 -5.44 25.06
N GLY A 144 -11.30 -5.19 26.19
CA GLY A 144 -12.41 -6.00 26.65
C GLY A 144 -13.63 -5.79 25.76
N GLU A 145 -14.28 -6.90 25.44
CA GLU A 145 -15.51 -7.00 24.65
C GLU A 145 -16.59 -6.08 25.25
N LYS A 146 -16.83 -4.91 24.64
CA LYS A 146 -18.02 -4.13 25.00
C LYS A 146 -19.22 -4.76 24.32
N SER A 147 -19.93 -5.57 25.10
CA SER A 147 -21.25 -6.10 24.79
C SER A 147 -22.16 -4.97 24.31
N ARG A 148 -22.57 -5.03 23.03
CA ARG A 148 -23.63 -4.20 22.48
C ARG A 148 -24.97 -4.77 22.99
N THR A 149 -25.55 -4.12 24.00
CA THR A 149 -26.99 -4.21 24.33
C THR A 149 -27.80 -3.26 23.48
#